data_AF-A0A6H9HN52-F1
#
_entry.id   AF-A0A6H9HN52-F1
#
_cell.length_a   1.000
_cell.length_b   1.000
_cell.length_c   1.000
_cell.angle_alpha   90.00
_cell.angle_beta   90.00
_cell.angle_gamma   90.00
#
_symmetry.space_group_name_H-M   'P 1'
#
loop_
_entity.id
_entity.type
_entity.pdbx_description
1 polymer ?
#
loop_
_entity_poly.entity_id
_entity_poly.type
_entity_poly.pdbx_seq_one_letter_code
_entity_poly.pdbx_strand_id
1 'polypeptide(L)'
;MDKKMNAATWLLEFQRDEYSQAGEDGIIEKILEVLPSNDRWCVEFGAWDGVYLTNTRHLILAKNYSAVLIEADRQRFLELQGNYAQQGSRVIPINCFVGFGDDDNLDRILAGTPIPRDFDLLSIDIDGNDYHVWKQVVHYQPKVVVVEFNPTIPTGIEFVQKADPAVNQGSSLTSLVELGREKGYELVCVLPFNAFFVRRQDFHLFQLESNDPRDLRTDSSAITYLFTGFDGTAFLRGACNLPWHGIGFSESDVQPLPSLLRKFPSNYTRLQKIAFAVFRFFRDPARFPGRLRRRFGHLAGRSG
;
A
#
# COMPACT_ATOMS: atom_id res chain seq x y z
N MET A 1 23.75 -14.40 -14.26
CA MET A 1 24.23 -13.18 -13.57
C MET A 1 23.87 -13.39 -12.12
N ASP A 2 24.81 -13.86 -11.31
CA ASP A 2 24.59 -14.03 -9.88
C ASP A 2 24.38 -12.65 -9.28
N LYS A 3 23.13 -12.33 -8.93
CA LYS A 3 22.82 -11.19 -8.07
C LYS A 3 23.57 -11.45 -6.77
N LYS A 4 24.66 -10.73 -6.51
CA LYS A 4 25.12 -10.52 -5.13
C LYS A 4 23.92 -9.94 -4.39
N MET A 5 23.21 -10.79 -3.65
CA MET A 5 22.11 -10.32 -2.82
C MET A 5 22.70 -9.45 -1.72
N ASN A 6 21.98 -8.36 -1.47
CA ASN A 6 22.25 -7.46 -0.38
C ASN A 6 21.91 -8.18 0.93
N ALA A 7 22.75 -8.09 1.95
CA ALA A 7 22.42 -8.62 3.27
C ALA A 7 21.18 -7.94 3.87
N ALA A 8 20.79 -6.76 3.37
CA ALA A 8 19.49 -6.16 3.71
C ALA A 8 18.27 -6.97 3.22
N THR A 9 18.41 -7.82 2.19
CA THR A 9 17.26 -8.50 1.56
C THR A 9 17.35 -10.03 1.60
N TRP A 10 18.12 -10.61 2.53
CA TRP A 10 18.35 -12.06 2.59
C TRP A 10 17.05 -12.88 2.77
N LEU A 11 16.02 -12.29 3.40
CA LEU A 11 14.72 -12.93 3.55
C LEU A 11 14.11 -13.31 2.19
N LEU A 12 14.40 -12.56 1.11
CA LEU A 12 13.87 -12.86 -0.23
C LEU A 12 14.32 -14.22 -0.78
N GLU A 13 15.36 -14.84 -0.23
CA GLU A 13 15.78 -16.21 -0.57
C GLU A 13 14.74 -17.27 -0.22
N PHE A 14 13.83 -16.93 0.71
CA PHE A 14 12.83 -17.84 1.25
C PHE A 14 11.46 -17.64 0.62
N GLN A 15 11.32 -16.81 -0.42
CA GLN A 15 10.06 -16.65 -1.14
C GLN A 15 9.55 -17.99 -1.68
N ARG A 16 8.30 -18.31 -1.35
CA ARG A 16 7.58 -19.49 -1.84
C ARG A 16 6.09 -19.21 -1.77
N ASP A 17 5.35 -19.69 -2.76
CA ASP A 17 3.89 -19.68 -2.79
C ASP A 17 3.36 -21.10 -2.71
N GLU A 18 2.60 -21.39 -1.65
CA GLU A 18 1.72 -22.57 -1.57
C GLU A 18 0.25 -22.13 -1.72
N TYR A 19 -0.12 -21.02 -1.09
CA TYR A 19 -1.44 -20.39 -1.12
C TYR A 19 -1.39 -18.86 -1.33
N SER A 20 -0.24 -18.21 -1.06
CA SER A 20 -0.04 -16.77 -1.22
C SER A 20 0.15 -16.32 -2.69
N GLN A 21 0.32 -15.00 -2.90
CA GLN A 21 0.36 -14.38 -4.23
C GLN A 21 1.79 -14.14 -4.76
N ALA A 22 2.73 -13.75 -3.90
CA ALA A 22 4.01 -13.16 -4.28
C ALA A 22 5.19 -13.56 -3.37
N GLY A 23 5.10 -14.73 -2.75
CA GLY A 23 6.13 -15.37 -1.93
C GLY A 23 5.89 -15.27 -0.42
N GLU A 24 4.73 -14.76 0.01
CA GLU A 24 4.43 -14.49 1.42
C GLU A 24 4.55 -15.75 2.29
N ASP A 25 4.07 -16.92 1.85
CA ASP A 25 4.09 -18.14 2.67
C ASP A 25 5.50 -18.48 3.19
N GLY A 26 6.50 -18.42 2.31
CA GLY A 26 7.88 -18.72 2.66
C GLY A 26 8.55 -17.61 3.49
N ILE A 27 8.24 -16.34 3.20
CA ILE A 27 8.74 -15.20 4.00
C ILE A 27 8.18 -15.26 5.42
N ILE A 28 6.87 -15.47 5.57
CA ILE A 28 6.18 -15.57 6.86
C ILE A 28 6.77 -16.73 7.67
N GLU A 29 6.89 -17.91 7.06
CA GLU A 29 7.50 -19.06 7.71
C GLU A 29 8.93 -18.72 8.18
N LYS A 30 9.73 -18.06 7.35
CA LYS A 30 11.10 -17.72 7.72
C LYS A 30 11.18 -16.69 8.85
N ILE A 31 10.33 -15.67 8.84
CA ILE A 31 10.27 -14.67 9.92
C ILE A 31 9.92 -15.35 11.24
N LEU A 32 8.91 -16.25 11.24
CA LEU A 32 8.48 -16.98 12.43
C LEU A 32 9.54 -17.97 12.94
N GLU A 33 10.42 -18.51 12.08
CA GLU A 33 11.58 -19.31 12.49
C GLU A 33 12.66 -18.50 13.21
N VAL A 34 12.83 -17.22 12.85
CA VAL A 34 13.83 -16.33 13.47
C VAL A 34 13.40 -15.89 14.86
N LEU A 35 12.08 -15.78 15.10
CA LEU A 35 11.54 -15.39 16.40
C LEU A 35 11.78 -16.44 17.49
N PRO A 36 11.95 -16.02 18.76
CA PRO A 36 12.33 -16.93 19.84
C PRO A 36 11.19 -17.89 20.27
N SER A 37 9.93 -17.55 19.99
CA SER A 37 8.78 -18.37 20.37
C SER A 37 7.56 -18.05 19.52
N ASN A 38 6.70 -19.04 19.30
CA ASN A 38 5.48 -18.95 18.49
C ASN A 38 4.28 -19.51 19.28
N ASP A 39 3.21 -18.73 19.41
CA ASP A 39 1.95 -19.09 20.08
C ASP A 39 1.01 -19.92 19.19
N ARG A 40 1.35 -20.03 17.90
CA ARG A 40 0.57 -20.67 16.83
C ARG A 40 -0.80 -20.06 16.64
N TRP A 41 -0.86 -18.74 16.68
CA TRP A 41 -2.06 -17.96 16.38
C TRP A 41 -1.80 -16.96 15.26
N CYS A 42 -2.68 -16.95 14.27
CA CYS A 42 -2.70 -15.93 13.23
C CYS A 42 -4.08 -15.27 13.09
N VAL A 43 -4.08 -14.08 12.51
CA VAL A 43 -5.28 -13.34 12.15
C VAL A 43 -5.14 -12.87 10.72
N GLU A 44 -6.21 -12.99 9.96
CA GLU A 44 -6.34 -12.40 8.63
C GLU A 44 -7.73 -11.79 8.49
N PHE A 45 -7.80 -10.56 8.00
CA PHE A 45 -9.05 -9.90 7.67
C PHE A 45 -8.99 -9.33 6.27
N GLY A 46 -10.10 -9.42 5.54
CA GLY A 46 -10.07 -9.55 4.07
C GLY A 46 -9.88 -11.00 3.63
N ALA A 47 -10.27 -11.96 4.47
CA ALA A 47 -9.93 -13.38 4.30
C ALA A 47 -10.61 -14.05 3.11
N TRP A 48 -11.59 -13.42 2.46
CA TRP A 48 -12.31 -13.94 1.30
C TRP A 48 -12.90 -15.34 1.58
N ASP A 49 -12.52 -16.35 0.80
CA ASP A 49 -12.88 -17.76 1.00
C ASP A 49 -11.86 -18.52 1.88
N GLY A 50 -10.84 -17.82 2.36
CA GLY A 50 -9.71 -18.32 3.14
C GLY A 50 -8.84 -19.34 2.40
N VAL A 51 -8.88 -19.35 1.07
CA VAL A 51 -8.09 -20.22 0.20
C VAL A 51 -7.36 -19.41 -0.87
N TYR A 52 -8.07 -18.47 -1.50
CA TYR A 52 -7.54 -17.66 -2.58
C TYR A 52 -6.57 -16.61 -2.06
N LEU A 53 -5.30 -16.69 -2.48
CA LEU A 53 -4.25 -15.69 -2.24
C LEU A 53 -4.07 -15.28 -0.76
N THR A 54 -4.23 -16.23 0.15
CA THR A 54 -4.21 -15.99 1.60
C THR A 54 -2.80 -16.15 2.18
N ASN A 55 -2.48 -15.33 3.18
CA ASN A 55 -1.19 -15.33 3.86
C ASN A 55 -1.14 -16.28 5.07
N THR A 56 -2.27 -16.87 5.47
CA THR A 56 -2.37 -17.65 6.72
C THR A 56 -2.64 -19.14 6.53
N ARG A 57 -3.12 -19.57 5.36
CA ARG A 57 -3.55 -20.97 5.14
C ARG A 57 -2.43 -21.98 5.32
N HIS A 58 -1.22 -21.68 4.86
CA HIS A 58 -0.06 -22.55 5.06
C HIS A 58 0.19 -22.81 6.56
N LEU A 59 0.15 -21.75 7.38
CA LEU A 59 0.32 -21.88 8.82
C LEU A 59 -0.79 -22.73 9.47
N ILE A 60 -2.04 -22.54 9.04
CA ILE A 60 -3.20 -23.27 9.59
C ILE A 60 -3.10 -24.77 9.31
N LEU A 61 -2.76 -25.13 8.06
CA LEU A 61 -2.78 -26.53 7.59
C LEU A 61 -1.47 -27.26 7.87
N ALA A 62 -0.33 -26.67 7.53
CA ALA A 62 0.98 -27.32 7.65
C ALA A 62 1.62 -27.14 9.03
N LYS A 63 1.34 -26.02 9.72
CA LYS A 63 1.96 -25.69 11.02
C LYS A 63 0.99 -25.80 12.21
N ASN A 64 -0.25 -26.21 11.97
CA ASN A 64 -1.31 -26.38 12.97
C ASN A 64 -1.60 -25.08 13.77
N TYR A 65 -1.61 -23.93 13.09
CA TYR A 65 -2.03 -22.68 13.72
C TYR A 65 -3.53 -22.71 14.02
N SER A 66 -3.90 -22.00 15.08
CA SER A 66 -5.25 -21.49 15.28
C SER A 66 -5.36 -20.13 14.60
N ALA A 67 -6.55 -19.79 14.10
CA ALA A 67 -6.74 -18.59 13.32
C ALA A 67 -8.06 -17.90 13.64
N VAL A 68 -8.05 -16.57 13.61
CA VAL A 68 -9.27 -15.77 13.46
C VAL A 68 -9.28 -15.25 12.03
N LEU A 69 -10.27 -15.68 11.23
CA LEU A 69 -10.41 -15.27 9.84
C LEU A 69 -11.67 -14.41 9.70
N ILE A 70 -11.52 -13.17 9.26
CA ILE A 70 -12.60 -12.18 9.22
C ILE A 70 -12.91 -11.81 7.78
N GLU A 71 -14.18 -11.97 7.39
CA GLU A 71 -14.66 -11.63 6.06
C GLU A 71 -16.00 -10.89 6.13
N ALA A 72 -16.11 -9.74 5.46
CA ALA A 72 -17.30 -8.90 5.51
C ALA A 72 -18.40 -9.40 4.58
N ASP A 73 -18.04 -9.90 3.39
CA ASP A 73 -19.01 -10.42 2.42
C ASP A 73 -19.61 -11.74 2.91
N ARG A 74 -20.94 -11.78 2.96
CA ARG A 74 -21.67 -12.91 3.51
C ARG A 74 -21.47 -14.20 2.71
N GLN A 75 -21.32 -14.11 1.40
CA GLN A 75 -21.15 -15.27 0.52
C GLN A 75 -19.73 -15.83 0.65
N ARG A 76 -18.71 -14.97 0.58
CA ARG A 76 -17.31 -15.36 0.80
C ARG A 76 -17.09 -15.96 2.18
N PHE A 77 -17.71 -15.38 3.20
CA PHE A 77 -17.72 -15.96 4.53
C PHE A 77 -18.31 -17.37 4.59
N LEU A 78 -19.39 -17.68 3.84
CA LEU A 78 -19.93 -19.05 3.79
C LEU A 78 -18.95 -20.03 3.15
N GLU A 79 -18.29 -19.61 2.08
CA GLU A 79 -17.25 -20.39 1.40
C GLU A 79 -16.09 -20.66 2.38
N LEU A 80 -15.64 -19.63 3.11
CA LEU A 80 -14.63 -19.73 4.16
C LEU A 80 -15.02 -20.73 5.25
N GLN A 81 -16.24 -20.65 5.76
CA GLN A 81 -16.74 -21.61 6.75
C GLN A 81 -16.70 -23.05 6.22
N GLY A 82 -17.11 -23.26 4.96
CA GLY A 82 -17.04 -24.57 4.31
C GLY A 82 -15.60 -25.08 4.16
N ASN A 83 -14.69 -24.22 3.73
CA ASN A 83 -13.28 -24.53 3.49
C ASN A 83 -12.51 -24.90 4.76
N TYR A 84 -12.99 -24.45 5.93
CA TYR A 84 -12.35 -24.73 7.24
C TYR A 84 -13.21 -25.58 8.20
N ALA A 85 -14.29 -26.19 7.72
CA ALA A 85 -15.20 -26.99 8.56
C ALA A 85 -14.49 -28.17 9.27
N GLN A 86 -13.39 -28.66 8.71
CA GLN A 86 -12.62 -29.79 9.27
C GLN A 86 -11.60 -29.38 10.35
N GLN A 87 -11.32 -28.09 10.51
CA GLN A 87 -10.32 -27.57 11.44
C GLN A 87 -10.90 -27.37 12.85
N GLY A 88 -12.20 -27.61 13.04
CA GLY A 88 -12.88 -27.55 14.33
C GLY A 88 -12.78 -26.16 14.95
N SER A 89 -12.54 -26.10 16.27
CA SER A 89 -12.43 -24.83 17.00
C SER A 89 -11.11 -24.08 16.80
N ARG A 90 -10.16 -24.61 16.01
CA ARG A 90 -8.89 -23.91 15.73
C ARG A 90 -9.08 -22.74 14.79
N VAL A 91 -10.02 -22.82 13.85
CA VAL A 91 -10.30 -21.72 12.92
C VAL A 91 -11.62 -21.09 13.34
N ILE A 92 -11.57 -19.80 13.65
CA ILE A 92 -12.69 -18.99 14.10
C ILE A 92 -13.05 -18.04 12.96
N PRO A 93 -14.02 -18.41 12.11
CA PRO A 93 -14.51 -17.53 11.06
C PRO A 93 -15.46 -16.49 11.66
N ILE A 94 -15.29 -15.21 11.32
CA ILE A 94 -16.17 -14.11 11.76
C ILE A 94 -16.69 -13.35 10.54
N ASN A 95 -18.01 -13.14 10.46
CA ASN A 95 -18.63 -12.33 9.41
C ASN A 95 -18.86 -10.90 9.88
N CYS A 96 -17.88 -10.03 9.68
CA CYS A 96 -18.03 -8.61 9.96
C CYS A 96 -17.06 -7.77 9.13
N PHE A 97 -17.36 -6.46 9.06
CA PHE A 97 -16.44 -5.47 8.54
C PHE A 97 -15.47 -5.04 9.65
N VAL A 98 -14.17 -4.96 9.35
CA VAL A 98 -13.16 -4.42 10.27
C VAL A 98 -13.04 -2.93 10.01
N GLY A 99 -13.60 -2.13 10.93
CA GLY A 99 -13.59 -0.68 10.83
C GLY A 99 -12.43 -0.02 11.57
N PHE A 100 -12.57 1.28 11.74
CA PHE A 100 -11.62 2.14 12.46
C PHE A 100 -12.33 3.02 13.51
N GLY A 101 -13.55 2.66 13.90
CA GLY A 101 -14.28 3.24 15.02
C GLY A 101 -14.11 2.43 16.30
N ASP A 102 -14.58 2.97 17.43
CA ASP A 102 -14.41 2.34 18.76
C ASP A 102 -15.16 1.02 18.93
N ASP A 103 -16.19 0.79 18.12
CA ASP A 103 -17.12 -0.35 18.22
C ASP A 103 -16.87 -1.44 17.16
N ASP A 104 -16.13 -1.12 16.09
CA ASP A 104 -15.94 -2.01 14.93
C ASP A 104 -14.47 -2.26 14.57
N ASN A 105 -13.52 -1.71 15.34
CA ASN A 105 -12.10 -1.98 15.15
C ASN A 105 -11.72 -3.42 15.51
N LEU A 106 -10.53 -3.82 15.04
CA LEU A 106 -10.01 -5.17 15.23
C LEU A 106 -9.87 -5.56 16.71
N ASP A 107 -9.49 -4.64 17.61
CA ASP A 107 -9.38 -4.97 19.04
C ASP A 107 -10.73 -5.42 19.62
N ARG A 108 -11.84 -4.79 19.21
CA ARG A 108 -13.19 -5.19 19.64
C ARG A 108 -13.58 -6.56 19.13
N ILE A 109 -13.27 -6.84 17.87
CA ILE A 109 -13.58 -8.12 17.24
C ILE A 109 -12.79 -9.24 17.91
N LEU A 110 -11.48 -9.05 18.09
CA LEU A 110 -10.59 -10.07 18.67
C LEU A 110 -10.88 -10.33 20.16
N ALA A 111 -11.39 -9.34 20.90
CA ALA A 111 -11.77 -9.51 22.31
C ALA A 111 -12.85 -10.57 22.54
N GLY A 112 -13.64 -10.92 21.52
CA GLY A 112 -14.62 -12.00 21.56
C GLY A 112 -14.04 -13.41 21.35
N THR A 113 -12.72 -13.54 21.21
CA THR A 113 -12.05 -14.80 20.85
C THR A 113 -11.01 -15.19 21.91
N PRO A 114 -10.54 -16.45 21.96
CA PRO A 114 -9.49 -16.88 22.89
C PRO A 114 -8.07 -16.48 22.44
N ILE A 115 -7.93 -15.67 21.38
CA ILE A 115 -6.62 -15.31 20.83
C ILE A 115 -5.78 -14.54 21.87
N PRO A 116 -4.49 -14.88 22.05
CA PRO A 116 -3.61 -14.13 22.93
C PRO A 116 -3.36 -12.72 22.39
N ARG A 117 -3.02 -11.77 23.27
CA ARG A 117 -2.74 -10.38 22.85
C ARG A 117 -1.50 -10.26 21.98
N ASP A 118 -0.56 -11.17 22.18
CA ASP A 118 0.78 -11.18 21.63
C ASP A 118 0.99 -12.31 20.59
N PHE A 119 -0.09 -12.72 19.91
CA PHE A 119 -0.10 -13.74 18.86
C PHE A 119 0.93 -13.50 17.74
N ASP A 120 1.16 -14.51 16.92
CA ASP A 120 2.33 -14.53 16.05
C ASP A 120 2.20 -13.64 14.81
N LEU A 121 1.08 -13.74 14.08
CA LEU A 121 0.94 -13.12 12.76
C LEU A 121 -0.40 -12.40 12.61
N LEU A 122 -0.35 -11.11 12.29
CA LEU A 122 -1.48 -10.34 11.78
C LEU A 122 -1.27 -10.04 10.29
N SER A 123 -2.16 -10.54 9.43
CA SER A 123 -2.23 -10.18 8.01
C SER A 123 -3.35 -9.18 7.79
N ILE A 124 -3.01 -8.04 7.19
CA ILE A 124 -3.90 -6.92 6.87
C ILE A 124 -3.87 -6.75 5.35
N ASP A 125 -4.94 -7.18 4.68
CA ASP A 125 -5.04 -7.14 3.23
C ASP A 125 -6.49 -6.83 2.82
N ILE A 126 -6.84 -5.54 2.80
CA ILE A 126 -8.21 -5.06 2.53
C ILE A 126 -8.29 -4.00 1.43
N ASP A 127 -7.32 -4.00 0.50
CA ASP A 127 -7.30 -3.18 -0.71
C ASP A 127 -7.54 -1.67 -0.45
N GLY A 128 -6.95 -1.08 0.60
CA GLY A 128 -7.05 0.37 0.80
C GLY A 128 -6.85 0.89 2.21
N ASN A 129 -7.78 0.58 3.12
CA ASN A 129 -7.86 1.19 4.46
C ASN A 129 -6.92 0.53 5.50
N ASP A 130 -5.96 -0.26 5.04
CA ASP A 130 -4.99 -1.04 5.82
C ASP A 130 -4.28 -0.20 6.87
N TYR A 131 -3.80 0.99 6.47
CA TYR A 131 -3.18 1.97 7.39
C TYR A 131 -4.12 2.36 8.53
N HIS A 132 -5.40 2.66 8.22
CA HIS A 132 -6.35 3.15 9.21
C HIS A 132 -6.77 2.05 10.18
N VAL A 133 -6.99 0.84 9.68
CA VAL A 133 -7.29 -0.31 10.54
C VAL A 133 -6.10 -0.60 11.45
N TRP A 134 -4.89 -0.71 10.90
CA TRP A 134 -3.70 -0.99 11.72
C TRP A 134 -3.46 0.10 12.77
N LYS A 135 -3.68 1.37 12.41
CA LYS A 135 -3.57 2.50 13.34
C LYS A 135 -4.46 2.33 14.57
N GLN A 136 -5.68 1.80 14.41
CA GLN A 136 -6.64 1.60 15.50
C GLN A 136 -6.41 0.34 16.35
N VAL A 137 -5.47 -0.54 15.99
CA VAL A 137 -5.09 -1.70 16.83
C VAL A 137 -4.23 -1.22 17.99
N VAL A 138 -4.73 -1.20 19.23
CA VAL A 138 -4.01 -0.66 20.39
C VAL A 138 -3.84 -1.70 21.52
N HIS A 139 -4.77 -2.64 21.64
CA HIS A 139 -4.79 -3.64 22.71
C HIS A 139 -4.08 -4.95 22.35
N TYR A 140 -3.99 -5.25 21.06
CA TYR A 140 -3.23 -6.38 20.53
C TYR A 140 -1.88 -5.91 19.99
N GLN A 141 -0.88 -6.74 20.16
CA GLN A 141 0.48 -6.47 19.71
C GLN A 141 1.00 -7.75 19.06
N PRO A 142 0.62 -8.11 17.83
CA PRO A 142 1.16 -9.30 17.15
C PRO A 142 2.70 -9.26 17.04
N LYS A 143 3.36 -10.40 16.92
CA LYS A 143 4.83 -10.46 16.75
C LYS A 143 5.25 -10.00 15.36
N VAL A 144 4.46 -10.39 14.36
CA VAL A 144 4.63 -10.06 12.94
C VAL A 144 3.36 -9.40 12.41
N VAL A 145 3.52 -8.32 11.66
CA VAL A 145 2.44 -7.70 10.88
C VAL A 145 2.82 -7.75 9.41
N VAL A 146 1.90 -8.28 8.59
CA VAL A 146 1.93 -8.18 7.13
C VAL A 146 0.85 -7.20 6.74
N VAL A 147 1.21 -6.18 5.96
CA VAL A 147 0.26 -5.14 5.57
C VAL A 147 0.44 -4.77 4.11
N GLU A 148 -0.68 -4.70 3.40
CA GLU A 148 -0.70 -4.29 2.00
C GLU A 148 -0.36 -2.79 1.85
N PHE A 149 0.35 -2.44 0.78
CA PHE A 149 0.62 -1.06 0.38
C PHE A 149 0.38 -0.87 -1.11
N ASN A 150 0.13 0.38 -1.53
CA ASN A 150 -0.05 0.67 -2.94
C ASN A 150 1.32 0.65 -3.67
N PRO A 151 1.57 -0.31 -4.58
CA PRO A 151 2.85 -0.46 -5.25
C PRO A 151 3.15 0.65 -6.26
N THR A 152 2.16 1.44 -6.67
CA THR A 152 2.37 2.53 -7.63
C THR A 152 2.99 3.78 -7.01
N ILE A 153 2.98 3.88 -5.67
CA ILE A 153 3.49 5.04 -4.95
C ILE A 153 5.01 4.88 -4.78
N PRO A 154 5.83 5.86 -5.22
CA PRO A 154 7.28 5.79 -5.05
C PRO A 154 7.71 5.72 -3.58
N THR A 155 8.76 4.96 -3.29
CA THR A 155 9.38 4.95 -1.96
C THR A 155 9.91 6.34 -1.61
N GLY A 156 9.65 6.78 -0.37
CA GLY A 156 10.00 8.11 0.13
C GLY A 156 8.88 9.15 -0.05
N ILE A 157 7.77 8.79 -0.69
CA ILE A 157 6.56 9.63 -0.74
C ILE A 157 5.61 9.17 0.37
N GLU A 158 5.22 10.10 1.23
CA GLU A 158 4.16 9.88 2.20
C GLU A 158 2.80 10.09 1.54
N PHE A 159 1.97 9.06 1.58
CA PHE A 159 0.59 9.11 1.16
C PHE A 159 -0.25 8.15 1.99
N VAL A 160 -1.41 8.61 2.44
CA VAL A 160 -2.44 7.80 3.07
C VAL A 160 -3.76 8.25 2.48
N GLN A 161 -4.55 7.32 1.96
CA GLN A 161 -5.90 7.61 1.52
C GLN A 161 -6.76 8.20 2.65
N LYS A 162 -7.86 8.87 2.31
CA LYS A 162 -8.84 9.30 3.31
C LYS A 162 -9.38 8.06 4.06
N ALA A 163 -9.57 8.19 5.38
CA ALA A 163 -10.26 7.17 6.19
C ALA A 163 -11.74 7.10 5.77
N ASP A 164 -12.02 6.23 4.80
CA ASP A 164 -13.32 6.10 4.16
C ASP A 164 -13.42 4.69 3.56
N PRO A 165 -14.36 3.83 4.02
CA PRO A 165 -14.51 2.48 3.50
C PRO A 165 -14.81 2.41 2.00
N ALA A 166 -15.27 3.51 1.39
CA ALA A 166 -15.56 3.58 -0.05
C ALA A 166 -14.35 3.98 -0.91
N VAL A 167 -13.16 4.16 -0.32
CA VAL A 167 -11.94 4.58 -1.01
C VAL A 167 -10.93 3.43 -1.08
N ASN A 168 -10.39 3.17 -2.27
CA ASN A 168 -9.39 2.13 -2.56
C ASN A 168 -8.17 2.74 -3.28
N GLN A 169 -7.49 3.68 -2.61
CA GLN A 169 -6.25 4.30 -3.11
C GLN A 169 -5.00 3.71 -2.43
N GLY A 170 -5.17 3.01 -1.30
CA GLY A 170 -4.11 2.47 -0.48
C GLY A 170 -3.30 3.53 0.27
N SER A 171 -2.16 3.08 0.78
CA SER A 171 -1.17 3.93 1.43
C SER A 171 0.22 3.63 0.88
N SER A 172 1.13 4.58 1.02
CA SER A 172 2.53 4.38 0.63
C SER A 172 3.24 3.46 1.61
N LEU A 173 4.24 2.70 1.12
CA LEU A 173 5.16 1.95 1.98
C LEU A 173 5.79 2.85 3.04
N THR A 174 6.18 4.08 2.69
CA THR A 174 6.78 5.04 3.63
C THR A 174 5.83 5.37 4.79
N SER A 175 4.56 5.67 4.52
CA SER A 175 3.56 5.93 5.57
C SER A 175 3.36 4.73 6.50
N LEU A 176 3.37 3.51 5.96
CA LEU A 176 3.25 2.29 6.77
C LEU A 176 4.49 2.03 7.63
N VAL A 177 5.68 2.37 7.12
CA VAL A 177 6.92 2.29 7.90
C VAL A 177 6.88 3.27 9.08
N GLU A 178 6.45 4.51 8.86
CA GLU A 178 6.31 5.48 9.95
C GLU A 178 5.26 5.02 10.98
N LEU A 179 4.10 4.52 10.53
CA LEU A 179 3.11 3.95 11.43
C LEU A 179 3.65 2.75 12.21
N GLY A 180 4.37 1.83 11.56
CA GLY A 180 5.02 0.71 12.22
C GLY A 180 5.96 1.18 13.33
N ARG A 181 6.80 2.18 13.06
CA ARG A 181 7.71 2.76 14.07
C ARG A 181 6.98 3.40 15.23
N GLU A 182 5.90 4.15 14.98
CA GLU A 182 5.05 4.72 16.03
C GLU A 182 4.45 3.62 16.93
N LYS A 183 4.10 2.47 16.34
CA LYS A 183 3.50 1.32 17.03
C LYS A 183 4.53 0.35 17.63
N GLY A 184 5.83 0.64 17.52
CA GLY A 184 6.90 -0.20 18.08
C GLY A 184 7.29 -1.39 17.20
N TYR A 185 7.15 -1.27 15.89
CA TYR A 185 7.54 -2.24 14.88
C TYR A 185 8.65 -1.69 13.97
N GLU A 186 9.40 -2.59 13.34
CA GLU A 186 10.43 -2.29 12.36
C GLU A 186 10.20 -3.13 11.09
N LEU A 187 10.45 -2.52 9.93
CA LEU A 187 10.34 -3.18 8.63
C LEU A 187 11.48 -4.20 8.46
N VAL A 188 11.17 -5.42 8.03
CA VAL A 188 12.18 -6.47 7.77
C VAL A 188 12.18 -6.99 6.35
N CYS A 189 11.05 -6.91 5.63
CA CYS A 189 10.96 -7.40 4.25
C CYS A 189 9.88 -6.63 3.49
N VAL A 190 10.04 -6.53 2.17
CA VAL A 190 9.07 -5.94 1.26
C VAL A 190 8.93 -6.85 0.05
N LEU A 191 7.70 -7.30 -0.18
CA LEU A 191 7.25 -7.96 -1.40
C LEU A 191 6.51 -6.96 -2.29
N PRO A 192 6.13 -7.31 -3.54
CA PRO A 192 5.54 -6.36 -4.47
C PRO A 192 4.34 -5.56 -3.92
N PHE A 193 3.49 -6.19 -3.10
CA PHE A 193 2.28 -5.58 -2.52
C PHE A 193 2.29 -5.55 -0.99
N ASN A 194 3.06 -6.44 -0.35
CA ASN A 194 3.03 -6.64 1.10
C ASN A 194 4.33 -6.21 1.79
N ALA A 195 4.19 -5.53 2.93
CA ALA A 195 5.29 -5.13 3.78
C ALA A 195 5.26 -5.90 5.12
N PHE A 196 6.43 -6.35 5.57
CA PHE A 196 6.57 -7.21 6.74
C PHE A 196 7.24 -6.46 7.87
N PHE A 197 6.57 -6.44 9.01
CA PHE A 197 7.00 -5.75 10.20
C PHE A 197 7.13 -6.73 11.35
N VAL A 198 8.17 -6.56 12.17
CA VAL A 198 8.34 -7.29 13.44
C VAL A 198 8.41 -6.32 14.59
N ARG A 199 8.11 -6.76 15.82
CA ARG A 199 8.28 -5.91 17.00
C ARG A 199 9.72 -5.43 17.09
N ARG A 200 9.92 -4.16 17.46
CA ARG A 200 11.23 -3.52 17.58
C ARG A 200 12.19 -4.32 18.47
N GLN A 201 11.69 -4.97 19.52
CA GLN A 201 12.50 -5.80 20.42
C GLN A 201 13.10 -7.03 19.72
N ASP A 202 12.43 -7.57 18.70
CA ASP A 202 12.84 -8.78 17.97
C ASP A 202 13.63 -8.46 16.70
N PHE A 203 13.60 -7.20 16.24
CA PHE A 203 14.26 -6.74 15.02
C PHE A 203 15.75 -7.10 14.93
N HIS A 204 16.49 -7.04 16.05
CA HIS A 204 17.92 -7.34 16.09
C HIS A 204 18.25 -8.79 15.67
N LEU A 205 17.30 -9.72 15.76
CA LEU A 205 17.47 -11.13 15.38
C LEU A 205 17.64 -11.31 13.87
N PHE A 206 17.16 -10.35 13.07
CA PHE A 206 17.19 -10.42 11.60
C PHE A 206 18.52 -9.99 11.00
N GLN A 207 19.38 -9.31 11.79
CA GLN A 207 20.74 -8.90 11.39
C GLN A 207 20.80 -8.17 10.04
N LEU A 208 19.79 -7.35 9.74
CA LEU A 208 19.75 -6.56 8.50
C LEU A 208 20.79 -5.45 8.55
N GLU A 209 21.52 -5.26 7.45
CA GLU A 209 22.45 -4.13 7.30
C GLU A 209 21.71 -2.78 7.24
N SER A 210 20.47 -2.79 6.74
CA SER A 210 19.59 -1.61 6.67
C SER A 210 18.12 -2.06 6.72
N ASN A 211 17.29 -1.26 7.39
CA ASN A 211 15.84 -1.34 7.33
C ASN A 211 15.20 -0.11 6.65
N ASP A 212 15.98 0.65 5.87
CA ASP A 212 15.43 1.71 5.04
C ASP A 212 14.55 1.09 3.95
N PRO A 213 13.31 1.55 3.74
CA PRO A 213 12.43 0.99 2.71
C PRO A 213 13.01 1.12 1.30
N ARG A 214 13.98 2.02 1.06
CA ARG A 214 14.69 2.14 -0.23
C ARG A 214 15.66 0.99 -0.48
N ASP A 215 16.19 0.38 0.58
CA ASP A 215 17.09 -0.77 0.50
C ASP A 215 16.31 -2.08 0.45
N LEU A 216 15.16 -2.14 1.13
CA LEU A 216 14.32 -3.34 1.22
C LEU A 216 13.37 -3.51 0.02
N ARG A 217 12.84 -2.43 -0.54
CA ARG A 217 11.93 -2.50 -1.69
C ARG A 217 12.72 -2.68 -2.98
N THR A 218 12.81 -3.91 -3.44
CA THR A 218 13.54 -4.26 -4.67
C THR A 218 12.69 -4.17 -5.94
N ASP A 219 11.37 -4.17 -5.83
CA ASP A 219 10.45 -4.01 -6.96
C ASP A 219 9.86 -2.58 -7.03
N SER A 220 10.12 -1.94 -8.16
CA SER A 220 9.62 -0.60 -8.52
C SER A 220 8.90 -0.60 -9.87
N SER A 221 8.56 -1.77 -10.39
CA SER A 221 8.02 -1.97 -11.74
C SER A 221 6.66 -1.33 -11.97
N ALA A 222 5.87 -1.14 -10.90
CA ALA A 222 4.55 -0.50 -10.94
C ALA A 222 4.60 1.04 -10.86
N ILE A 223 5.77 1.64 -10.59
CA ILE A 223 5.87 3.09 -10.38
C ILE A 223 5.92 3.84 -11.71
N THR A 224 5.13 4.91 -11.82
CA THR A 224 5.24 5.90 -12.90
C THR A 224 5.80 7.22 -12.35
N TYR A 225 6.90 7.69 -12.95
CA TYR A 225 7.56 8.95 -12.61
C TYR A 225 7.13 10.06 -13.57
N LEU A 226 6.68 11.18 -13.02
CA LEU A 226 6.37 12.41 -13.75
C LEU A 226 7.40 13.49 -13.41
N PHE A 227 8.04 14.07 -14.42
CA PHE A 227 8.95 15.22 -14.26
C PHE A 227 8.85 16.19 -15.44
N THR A 228 9.40 17.39 -15.30
CA THR A 228 9.32 18.44 -16.34
C THR A 228 10.69 18.89 -16.83
N GLY A 229 10.83 19.07 -18.13
CA GLY A 229 11.99 19.74 -18.73
C GLY A 229 11.93 21.26 -18.56
N PHE A 230 13.07 21.93 -18.79
CA PHE A 230 13.14 23.41 -18.80
C PHE A 230 12.24 24.05 -19.87
N ASP A 231 11.89 23.30 -20.90
CA ASP A 231 10.98 23.70 -21.96
C ASP A 231 9.49 23.58 -21.58
N GLY A 232 9.18 23.06 -20.39
CA GLY A 232 7.81 22.83 -19.92
C GLY A 232 7.16 21.56 -20.48
N THR A 233 7.93 20.68 -21.13
CA THR A 233 7.48 19.34 -21.50
C THR A 233 7.39 18.47 -20.26
N ALA A 234 6.25 17.81 -20.06
CA ALA A 234 6.09 16.77 -19.04
C ALA A 234 6.56 15.43 -19.61
N PHE A 235 7.37 14.69 -18.85
CA PHE A 235 7.88 13.37 -19.21
C PHE A 235 7.33 12.32 -18.27
N LEU A 236 7.04 11.14 -18.82
CA LEU A 236 6.65 9.95 -18.07
C LEU A 236 7.71 8.86 -18.21
N ARG A 237 8.12 8.24 -17.11
CA ARG A 237 9.04 7.09 -17.11
C ARG A 237 8.52 6.02 -16.15
N GLY A 238 8.96 4.77 -16.34
CA GLY A 238 8.50 3.64 -15.53
C GLY A 238 7.30 2.93 -16.16
N ALA A 239 6.34 2.53 -15.33
CA ALA A 239 5.23 1.65 -15.72
C ALA A 239 4.30 2.24 -16.79
N CYS A 240 3.92 3.52 -16.64
CA CYS A 240 3.03 4.26 -17.54
C CYS A 240 1.71 3.53 -17.84
N ASN A 241 1.16 2.83 -16.84
CA ASN A 241 -0.10 2.10 -16.93
C ASN A 241 -0.94 2.22 -15.65
N LEU A 242 -2.22 1.87 -15.77
CA LEU A 242 -3.17 1.75 -14.68
C LEU A 242 -3.36 0.24 -14.40
N PRO A 243 -2.62 -0.36 -13.43
CA PRO A 243 -2.52 -1.81 -13.32
C PRO A 243 -3.87 -2.51 -13.10
N TRP A 244 -4.75 -1.94 -12.28
CA TRP A 244 -6.09 -2.49 -12.03
C TRP A 244 -7.08 -2.34 -13.21
N HIS A 245 -6.77 -1.50 -14.20
CA HIS A 245 -7.66 -1.25 -15.36
C HIS A 245 -7.09 -1.81 -16.67
N GLY A 246 -5.80 -2.16 -16.70
CA GLY A 246 -5.13 -2.62 -17.93
C GLY A 246 -4.98 -1.53 -19.00
N ILE A 247 -5.01 -0.25 -18.60
CA ILE A 247 -4.95 0.89 -19.53
C ILE A 247 -3.59 1.58 -19.42
N GLY A 248 -2.86 1.65 -20.53
CA GLY A 248 -1.66 2.47 -20.65
C GLY A 248 -1.98 3.95 -20.84
N PHE A 249 -1.08 4.83 -20.40
CA PHE A 249 -1.15 6.25 -20.72
C PHE A 249 0.23 6.78 -21.12
N SER A 250 0.22 7.87 -21.87
CA SER A 250 1.39 8.37 -22.59
C SER A 250 1.69 9.81 -22.20
N GLU A 251 2.87 10.28 -22.63
CA GLU A 251 3.27 11.66 -22.37
C GLU A 251 2.27 12.66 -22.93
N SER A 252 1.52 12.36 -24.01
CA SER A 252 0.51 13.29 -24.56
C SER A 252 -0.67 13.53 -23.63
N ASP A 253 -0.98 12.59 -22.73
CA ASP A 253 -2.14 12.64 -21.85
C ASP A 253 -1.93 13.57 -20.64
N VAL A 254 -0.66 13.87 -20.32
CA VAL A 254 -0.27 14.59 -19.09
C VAL A 254 0.34 15.96 -19.35
N GLN A 255 0.30 16.46 -20.59
CA GLN A 255 0.99 17.70 -20.94
C GLN A 255 0.30 18.92 -20.35
N PRO A 256 0.97 19.69 -19.47
CA PRO A 256 0.39 20.91 -18.95
C PRO A 256 0.39 22.02 -19.99
N LEU A 257 1.33 22.03 -20.93
CA LEU A 257 1.43 23.08 -21.95
C LEU A 257 1.01 22.55 -23.34
N PRO A 258 0.32 23.38 -24.15
CA PRO A 258 0.19 23.15 -25.58
C PRO A 258 1.56 23.00 -26.25
N SER A 259 1.66 22.16 -27.29
CA SER A 259 2.93 21.88 -27.98
C SER A 259 3.65 23.14 -28.47
N LEU A 260 2.91 24.15 -28.95
CA LEU A 260 3.47 25.44 -29.39
C LEU A 260 4.20 26.22 -28.27
N LEU A 261 3.85 25.96 -27.01
CA LEU A 261 4.39 26.64 -25.83
C LEU A 261 5.44 25.79 -25.09
N ARG A 262 5.69 24.54 -25.51
CA ARG A 262 6.76 23.69 -24.95
C ARG A 262 8.13 24.08 -25.53
N LYS A 263 8.64 25.23 -25.08
CA LYS A 263 9.98 25.74 -25.36
C LYS A 263 10.50 26.44 -24.12
N PHE A 264 11.82 26.47 -23.95
CA PHE A 264 12.42 27.24 -22.87
C PHE A 264 11.93 28.70 -22.94
N PRO A 265 11.39 29.31 -21.86
CA PRO A 265 10.69 30.60 -21.94
C PRO A 265 11.53 31.74 -22.54
N SER A 266 12.85 31.73 -22.33
CA SER A 266 13.77 32.71 -22.92
C SER A 266 13.82 32.65 -24.45
N ASN A 267 13.46 31.50 -25.04
CA ASN A 267 13.46 31.26 -26.48
C ASN A 267 12.10 31.58 -27.14
N TYR A 268 11.14 32.12 -26.39
CA TYR A 268 9.83 32.49 -26.95
C TYR A 268 9.94 33.67 -27.92
N THR A 269 9.29 33.53 -29.08
CA THR A 269 8.99 34.67 -29.96
C THR A 269 8.02 35.64 -29.28
N ARG A 270 7.88 36.87 -29.80
CA ARG A 270 6.89 37.85 -29.30
C ARG A 270 5.47 37.27 -29.29
N LEU A 271 5.09 36.53 -30.34
CA LEU A 271 3.80 35.86 -30.44
C LEU A 271 3.63 34.78 -29.37
N GLN A 272 4.66 33.96 -29.15
CA GLN A 272 4.62 32.93 -28.09
C GLN A 272 4.55 33.54 -26.69
N LYS A 273 5.21 34.69 -26.44
CA LYS A 273 5.07 35.42 -25.17
C LYS A 273 3.64 35.89 -24.92
N ILE A 274 2.97 36.41 -25.96
CA ILE A 274 1.56 36.81 -25.87
C ILE A 274 0.67 35.58 -25.65
N ALA A 275 0.83 34.54 -26.46
CA ALA A 275 0.06 33.30 -26.34
C ALA A 275 0.23 32.65 -24.96
N PHE A 276 1.45 32.62 -24.42
CA PHE A 276 1.72 32.13 -23.07
C PHE A 276 1.06 32.99 -21.99
N ALA A 277 1.09 34.31 -22.12
CA ALA A 277 0.41 35.21 -21.18
C ALA A 277 -1.11 34.97 -21.17
N VAL A 278 -1.71 34.79 -22.35
CA VAL A 278 -3.13 34.45 -22.51
C VAL A 278 -3.43 33.07 -21.90
N PHE A 279 -2.63 32.05 -22.23
CA PHE A 279 -2.78 30.71 -21.68
C PHE A 279 -2.72 30.71 -20.14
N ARG A 280 -1.73 31.40 -19.57
CA ARG A 280 -1.57 31.51 -18.11
C ARG A 280 -2.75 32.24 -17.48
N PHE A 281 -3.32 33.25 -18.15
CA PHE A 281 -4.49 33.97 -17.65
C PHE A 281 -5.71 33.07 -17.50
N PHE A 282 -5.99 32.22 -18.49
CA PHE A 282 -7.13 31.30 -18.43
C PHE A 282 -6.88 30.11 -17.49
N ARG A 283 -5.64 29.64 -17.38
CA ARG A 283 -5.29 28.51 -16.50
C ARG A 283 -5.24 28.89 -15.02
N ASP A 284 -4.70 30.06 -14.70
CA ASP A 284 -4.60 30.54 -13.31
C ASP A 284 -4.84 32.07 -13.25
N PRO A 285 -6.11 32.50 -13.35
CA PRO A 285 -6.46 33.92 -13.29
C PRO A 285 -6.12 34.54 -11.92
N ALA A 286 -6.02 33.73 -10.86
CA ALA A 286 -5.72 34.17 -9.51
C ALA A 286 -4.29 34.73 -9.34
N ARG A 287 -3.39 34.50 -10.31
CA ARG A 287 -2.02 35.04 -10.29
C ARG A 287 -1.85 36.38 -11.03
N PHE A 288 -2.91 36.94 -11.61
CA PHE A 288 -2.85 38.22 -12.31
C PHE A 288 -3.39 39.40 -11.49
N PRO A 289 -2.84 40.62 -11.63
CA PRO A 289 -3.36 41.83 -10.99
C PRO A 289 -4.83 42.07 -11.34
N GLY A 290 -5.62 42.58 -10.39
CA GLY A 290 -7.08 42.76 -10.54
C GLY A 290 -7.50 43.59 -11.77
N ARG A 291 -6.67 44.53 -12.23
CA ARG A 291 -6.93 45.32 -13.46
C ARG A 291 -6.86 44.48 -14.75
N LEU A 292 -5.96 43.50 -14.83
CA LEU A 292 -5.89 42.57 -15.96
C LEU A 292 -7.05 41.57 -15.95
N ARG A 293 -7.48 41.11 -14.76
CA ARG A 293 -8.67 40.24 -14.61
C ARG A 293 -9.93 40.89 -15.16
N ARG A 294 -10.16 42.17 -14.86
CA ARG A 294 -11.33 42.92 -15.37
C ARG A 294 -11.31 43.12 -16.89
N ARG A 295 -10.13 43.36 -17.47
CA ARG A 295 -9.98 43.64 -18.92
C ARG A 295 -10.17 42.40 -19.79
N PHE A 296 -9.72 41.22 -19.34
CA PHE A 296 -9.90 39.96 -20.06
C PHE A 296 -11.20 39.22 -19.68
N GLY A 297 -11.74 39.40 -18.46
CA GLY A 297 -13.05 38.87 -18.08
C GLY A 297 -14.21 39.41 -18.94
N HIS A 298 -14.10 40.66 -19.43
CA HIS A 298 -15.07 41.23 -20.36
C HIS A 298 -15.03 40.62 -21.77
N LEU A 299 -13.92 39.99 -22.18
CA LEU A 299 -13.80 39.30 -23.47
C LEU A 299 -14.35 37.87 -23.41
N ALA A 300 -14.29 37.21 -22.26
CA ALA A 300 -14.87 35.87 -22.05
C ALA A 300 -16.39 35.89 -21.81
N GLY A 301 -16.96 37.03 -21.38
CA GLY A 301 -18.40 37.20 -21.15
C GLY A 301 -19.22 37.71 -22.34
N ARG A 302 -18.67 37.71 -23.56
CA ARG A 302 -19.34 38.18 -24.80
C ARG A 302 -19.71 37.06 -25.79
N SER A 303 -19.62 35.81 -25.37
CA SER A 303 -20.13 34.65 -26.11
C SER A 303 -21.34 34.06 -25.37
N GLY A 304 -22.40 34.86 -25.26
CA GLY A 304 -23.75 34.47 -24.89
C GLY A 304 -24.71 34.97 -25.95
#